data_AF-A0A8J8DZB1-F1
#
_entry.id   AF-A0A8J8DZB1-F1
#
_cell.length_a   1.000
_cell.length_b   1.000
_cell.length_c   1.000
_cell.angle_alpha   90.00
_cell.angle_beta   90.00
_cell.angle_gamma   90.00
#
_symmetry.space_group_name_H-M   'P 1'
#
loop_
_entity.id
_entity.type
_entity.pdbx_description
1 polymer ?
#
loop_
_entity_poly.entity_id
_entity_poly.type
_entity_poly.pdbx_seq_one_letter_code
_entity_poly.pdbx_strand_id
1 'polypeptide(L)'
;MTTWGLWYYKWNGSEYEVLSDWNDQKFDYIIVTDGGTGGTEGKTTKYSGPGYNDGYNDAGELIEKIENQWLKGRNYIIEIPYFYVSPEGGKKARPLDYWLGWIDGAAAQGISRLKGFYWSLENIRYIQVGELRRYTIETIWGRIMENRREYGENYQFIWIPSLRSLLLDDNRYFSSEQDVLEAVAYETDVPNIANYFNKVFIQPGYYFMNINGQTISGGIPYSYSLFVDILKTIRQYMPSNVSIEMEADGTVRVNDDAEKYACKYVDAQREAFGYVLPDRAYYFDTEERTVDYMRTNCPGW
;
A
#
# COMPACT_ATOMS: atom_id res chain seq x y z
N MET A 1 -11.61 0.38 15.73
CA MET A 1 -10.26 0.75 15.27
C MET A 1 -9.72 -0.50 14.64
N THR A 2 -9.30 -0.40 13.39
CA THR A 2 -8.73 -1.51 12.65
C THR A 2 -7.27 -1.16 12.34
N THR A 3 -6.40 -2.15 12.40
CA THR A 3 -4.95 -2.00 12.21
C THR A 3 -4.47 -2.98 11.16
N TRP A 4 -3.62 -2.50 10.26
CA TRP A 4 -3.08 -3.27 9.14
C TRP A 4 -1.55 -3.27 9.18
N GLY A 5 -0.93 -4.44 9.10
CA GLY A 5 0.52 -4.59 9.03
C GLY A 5 0.96 -5.26 7.75
N LEU A 6 2.02 -4.74 7.11
CA LEU A 6 2.58 -5.28 5.87
C LEU A 6 3.52 -6.44 6.15
N TRP A 7 3.27 -7.57 5.51
CA TRP A 7 4.02 -8.80 5.64
C TRP A 7 4.57 -9.23 4.29
N TYR A 8 5.86 -9.56 4.26
CA TYR A 8 6.64 -9.53 3.05
C TYR A 8 7.12 -10.91 2.61
N TYR A 9 7.07 -11.15 1.31
CA TYR A 9 7.64 -12.31 0.64
C TYR A 9 8.36 -11.92 -0.65
N LYS A 10 9.07 -12.85 -1.28
CA LYS A 10 9.52 -12.71 -2.68
C LYS A 10 9.61 -14.08 -3.37
N TRP A 11 9.55 -14.10 -4.70
CA TRP A 11 9.87 -15.25 -5.54
C TRP A 11 11.34 -15.19 -5.96
N ASN A 12 12.10 -16.26 -5.72
CA ASN A 12 13.54 -16.31 -6.07
C ASN A 12 13.84 -16.93 -7.45
N GLY A 13 12.79 -17.33 -8.20
CA GLY A 13 12.93 -18.07 -9.46
C GLY A 13 12.58 -19.55 -9.35
N SER A 14 12.57 -20.10 -8.14
CA SER A 14 12.27 -21.52 -7.85
C SER A 14 11.24 -21.73 -6.76
N GLU A 15 11.24 -20.89 -5.73
CA GLU A 15 10.30 -20.96 -4.62
C GLU A 15 10.04 -19.55 -4.06
N TYR A 16 8.99 -19.46 -3.24
CA TYR A 16 8.73 -18.27 -2.45
C TYR A 16 9.54 -18.27 -1.15
N GLU A 17 10.19 -17.15 -0.87
CA GLU A 17 10.91 -16.86 0.37
C GLU A 17 10.11 -15.88 1.22
N VAL A 18 10.01 -16.18 2.52
CA VAL A 18 9.48 -15.24 3.51
C VAL A 18 10.56 -14.24 3.87
N LEU A 19 10.21 -12.95 3.89
CA LEU A 19 11.10 -11.88 4.31
C LEU A 19 10.75 -11.38 5.71
N SER A 20 9.47 -11.32 6.06
CA SER A 20 9.02 -10.92 7.40
C SER A 20 9.32 -11.96 8.46
N ASP A 21 9.86 -11.52 9.59
CA ASP A 21 10.19 -12.40 10.72
C ASP A 21 9.03 -12.61 11.72
N TRP A 22 7.87 -12.06 11.42
CA TRP A 22 6.74 -11.95 12.34
C TRP A 22 5.45 -12.53 11.79
N ASN A 23 4.57 -12.97 12.68
CA ASN A 23 3.22 -13.45 12.36
C ASN A 23 2.19 -13.03 13.43
N ASP A 24 2.50 -11.94 14.13
CA ASP A 24 1.95 -11.53 15.42
C ASP A 24 0.51 -10.97 15.38
N GLN A 25 -0.23 -11.17 16.48
CA GLN A 25 -1.65 -10.88 16.70
C GLN A 25 -1.97 -9.39 16.92
N LYS A 26 -0.95 -8.53 16.91
CA LYS A 26 -1.09 -7.07 17.10
C LYS A 26 -1.83 -6.33 15.98
N PHE A 27 -2.08 -6.96 14.83
CA PHE A 27 -2.81 -6.39 13.70
C PHE A 27 -4.08 -7.18 13.40
N ASP A 28 -5.17 -6.46 13.12
CA ASP A 28 -6.45 -7.05 12.72
C ASP A 28 -6.34 -7.72 11.34
N TYR A 29 -5.55 -7.14 10.45
CA TYR A 29 -5.26 -7.67 9.12
C TYR A 29 -3.75 -7.68 8.84
N ILE A 30 -3.27 -8.81 8.30
CA ILE A 30 -1.94 -8.92 7.71
C ILE A 30 -2.10 -8.69 6.20
N ILE A 31 -1.40 -7.71 5.63
CA ILE A 31 -1.36 -7.49 4.19
C ILE A 31 -0.14 -8.20 3.65
N VAL A 32 -0.35 -9.31 2.94
CA VAL A 32 0.72 -10.10 2.33
C VAL A 32 1.07 -9.47 0.99
N THR A 33 2.28 -8.94 0.88
CA THR A 33 2.76 -8.20 -0.28
C THR A 33 4.21 -8.55 -0.60
N ASP A 34 4.64 -8.30 -1.83
CA ASP A 34 5.96 -8.65 -2.28
C ASP A 34 7.02 -7.61 -1.90
N GLY A 35 8.28 -8.07 -1.88
CA GLY A 35 9.46 -7.25 -1.65
C GLY A 35 9.74 -6.92 -0.19
N GLY A 36 10.96 -6.45 0.08
CA GLY A 36 11.33 -5.80 1.35
C GLY A 36 11.50 -4.29 1.12
N THR A 37 12.38 -3.64 1.88
CA THR A 37 12.68 -2.20 1.80
C THR A 37 12.63 -1.64 0.36
N GLY A 38 11.64 -0.77 0.08
CA GLY A 38 11.59 0.06 -1.13
C GLY A 38 10.44 -0.19 -2.11
N GLY A 39 9.45 -1.03 -1.79
CA GLY A 39 8.23 -1.21 -2.58
C GLY A 39 8.47 -1.90 -3.93
N THR A 40 7.98 -3.12 -4.10
CA THR A 40 8.14 -3.85 -5.36
C THR A 40 6.90 -3.89 -6.24
N GLU A 41 5.72 -3.56 -5.72
CA GLU A 41 4.49 -3.42 -6.50
C GLU A 41 4.23 -4.67 -7.39
N GLY A 42 4.59 -5.86 -6.91
CA GLY A 42 4.51 -7.14 -7.59
C GLY A 42 5.75 -7.59 -8.36
N LYS A 43 6.83 -6.80 -8.50
CA LYS A 43 8.03 -7.15 -9.32
C LYS A 43 8.66 -8.49 -8.95
N THR A 44 8.61 -8.83 -7.66
CA THR A 44 9.19 -10.04 -7.09
C THR A 44 8.15 -11.12 -6.83
N THR A 45 6.89 -10.88 -7.19
CA THR A 45 5.88 -11.93 -7.26
C THR A 45 6.06 -12.76 -8.52
N LYS A 46 5.91 -14.09 -8.39
CA LYS A 46 5.95 -15.04 -9.51
C LYS A 46 5.05 -14.55 -10.65
N TYR A 47 5.50 -14.83 -11.88
CA TYR A 47 4.78 -14.51 -13.10
C TYR A 47 5.08 -15.59 -14.14
N SER A 48 4.20 -16.59 -14.25
CA SER A 48 4.34 -17.70 -15.20
C SER A 48 3.96 -17.31 -16.63
N GLY A 49 3.17 -16.25 -16.80
CA GLY A 49 2.71 -15.78 -18.10
C GLY A 49 1.61 -14.72 -17.98
N PRO A 50 1.14 -14.16 -19.10
CA PRO A 50 0.16 -13.06 -19.11
C PRO A 50 -1.29 -13.52 -18.98
N GLY A 51 -1.57 -14.83 -19.03
CA GLY A 51 -2.93 -15.33 -19.13
C GLY A 51 -3.68 -15.36 -17.80
N TYR A 52 -4.99 -15.52 -17.90
CA TYR A 52 -5.84 -15.81 -16.75
C TYR A 52 -5.37 -17.05 -15.96
N ASN A 53 -5.08 -18.16 -16.66
CA ASN A 53 -4.63 -19.39 -16.01
C ASN A 53 -3.27 -19.22 -15.31
N ASP A 54 -2.41 -18.35 -15.83
CA ASP A 54 -1.12 -18.03 -15.20
C ASP A 54 -1.35 -17.36 -13.85
N GLY A 55 -2.14 -16.27 -13.84
CA GLY A 55 -2.50 -15.58 -12.60
C GLY A 55 -3.20 -16.48 -11.59
N TYR A 56 -4.13 -17.34 -12.05
CA TYR A 56 -4.84 -18.29 -11.20
C TYR A 56 -3.87 -19.26 -10.50
N ASN A 57 -2.95 -19.85 -11.25
CA ASN A 57 -2.01 -20.83 -10.70
C ASN A 57 -0.96 -20.16 -9.80
N ASP A 58 -0.41 -19.01 -10.21
CA ASP A 58 0.59 -18.29 -9.42
C ASP A 58 0.01 -17.82 -8.07
N ALA A 59 -1.21 -17.30 -8.07
CA ALA A 59 -1.90 -16.94 -6.83
C ALA A 59 -2.17 -18.17 -5.96
N GLY A 60 -2.65 -19.26 -6.55
CA GLY A 60 -2.94 -20.49 -5.85
C GLY A 60 -1.72 -21.06 -5.11
N GLU A 61 -0.57 -21.14 -5.78
CA GLU A 61 0.68 -21.61 -5.17
C GLU A 61 1.09 -20.75 -3.98
N LEU A 62 0.99 -19.42 -4.09
CA LEU A 62 1.29 -18.51 -3.00
C LEU A 62 0.32 -18.69 -1.82
N ILE A 63 -0.99 -18.79 -2.09
CA ILE A 63 -1.99 -19.03 -1.06
C ILE A 63 -1.73 -20.35 -0.34
N GLU A 64 -1.35 -21.41 -1.03
CA GLU A 64 -1.01 -22.69 -0.40
C GLU A 64 0.12 -22.51 0.62
N LYS A 65 1.16 -21.72 0.31
CA LYS A 65 2.25 -21.41 1.24
C LYS A 65 1.77 -20.60 2.45
N ILE A 66 0.96 -19.56 2.22
CA ILE A 66 0.41 -18.72 3.28
C ILE A 66 -0.46 -19.54 4.23
N GLU A 67 -1.36 -20.34 3.66
CA GLU A 67 -2.35 -21.12 4.39
C GLU A 67 -1.71 -22.27 5.18
N ASN A 68 -0.74 -22.98 4.59
CA ASN A 68 -0.23 -24.22 5.14
C ASN A 68 1.14 -24.09 5.81
N GLN A 69 1.86 -22.97 5.63
CA GLN A 69 3.25 -22.84 6.10
C GLN A 69 3.46 -21.58 6.93
N TRP A 70 3.09 -20.39 6.43
CA TRP A 70 3.57 -19.12 7.01
C TRP A 70 2.62 -18.48 8.01
N LEU A 71 1.35 -18.28 7.65
CA LEU A 71 0.38 -17.51 8.44
C LEU A 71 -0.76 -18.41 8.97
N LYS A 72 -0.37 -19.55 9.57
CA LYS A 72 -1.31 -20.53 10.13
C LYS A 72 -2.27 -19.87 11.13
N GLY A 73 -3.57 -19.97 10.85
CA GLY A 73 -4.62 -19.44 11.73
C GLY A 73 -4.80 -17.92 11.68
N ARG A 74 -4.18 -17.21 10.73
CA ARG A 74 -4.32 -15.76 10.60
C ARG A 74 -5.10 -15.36 9.37
N ASN A 75 -5.99 -14.39 9.58
CA ASN A 75 -6.66 -13.69 8.50
C ASN A 75 -5.67 -12.75 7.80
N TYR A 76 -5.73 -12.71 6.47
CA TYR A 76 -4.84 -11.88 5.67
C TYR A 76 -5.56 -11.28 4.46
N ILE A 77 -4.96 -10.22 3.92
CA ILE A 77 -5.30 -9.59 2.66
C ILE A 77 -4.11 -9.87 1.73
N ILE A 78 -4.36 -10.32 0.50
CA ILE A 78 -3.28 -10.63 -0.45
C ILE A 78 -3.12 -9.48 -1.45
N GLU A 79 -1.89 -9.15 -1.83
CA GLU A 79 -1.67 -8.22 -2.93
C GLU A 79 -2.25 -8.73 -4.26
N ILE A 80 -2.61 -7.79 -5.13
CA ILE A 80 -2.79 -8.01 -6.57
C ILE A 80 -1.54 -7.41 -7.23
N PRO A 81 -0.61 -8.22 -7.74
CA PRO A 81 0.71 -7.76 -8.12
C PRO A 81 0.68 -6.99 -9.46
N TYR A 82 1.13 -5.75 -9.47
CA TYR A 82 1.03 -4.89 -10.66
C TYR A 82 2.13 -5.14 -11.70
N PHE A 83 3.40 -5.05 -11.32
CA PHE A 83 4.55 -5.13 -12.24
C PHE A 83 5.19 -6.50 -12.28
N TYR A 84 5.60 -6.97 -13.46
CA TYR A 84 6.57 -8.08 -13.60
C TYR A 84 7.86 -7.57 -14.25
N VAL A 85 8.96 -8.32 -14.05
CA VAL A 85 10.24 -8.06 -14.73
C VAL A 85 10.25 -8.82 -16.06
N SER A 86 10.36 -8.09 -17.17
CA SER A 86 10.36 -8.69 -18.51
C SER A 86 11.68 -9.41 -18.79
N PRO A 87 11.71 -10.48 -19.61
CA PRO A 87 12.96 -11.11 -20.04
C PRO A 87 13.91 -10.13 -20.74
N GLU A 88 13.38 -9.12 -21.44
CA GLU A 88 14.16 -8.07 -22.10
C GLU A 88 14.65 -6.97 -21.14
N GLY A 89 14.40 -7.12 -19.84
CA GLY A 89 14.67 -6.12 -18.82
C GLY A 89 13.54 -5.11 -18.67
N GLY A 90 13.63 -4.32 -17.59
CA GLY A 90 12.61 -3.35 -17.20
C GLY A 90 11.39 -3.95 -16.52
N LYS A 91 10.49 -3.08 -16.04
CA LYS A 91 9.21 -3.45 -15.44
C LYS A 91 8.06 -3.22 -16.41
N LYS A 92 7.09 -4.14 -16.46
CA LYS A 92 5.87 -4.04 -17.26
C LYS A 92 4.66 -4.35 -16.40
N ALA A 93 3.54 -3.67 -16.67
CA ALA A 93 2.27 -4.02 -16.03
C ALA A 93 1.84 -5.42 -16.46
N ARG A 94 1.35 -6.22 -15.51
CA ARG A 94 0.62 -7.45 -15.83
C ARG A 94 -0.71 -7.07 -16.51
N PRO A 95 -1.23 -7.91 -17.41
CA PRO A 95 -2.48 -7.62 -18.10
C PRO A 95 -3.71 -7.89 -17.20
N LEU A 96 -4.85 -7.34 -17.59
CA LEU A 96 -6.13 -7.53 -16.88
C LEU A 96 -6.48 -9.01 -16.69
N ASP A 97 -6.34 -9.83 -17.73
CA ASP A 97 -6.66 -11.25 -17.66
C ASP A 97 -5.86 -11.97 -16.55
N TYR A 98 -4.57 -11.64 -16.40
CA TYR A 98 -3.75 -12.15 -15.31
C TYR A 98 -4.31 -11.75 -13.94
N TRP A 99 -4.65 -10.47 -13.74
CA TRP A 99 -5.19 -10.01 -12.45
C TRP A 99 -6.52 -10.67 -12.11
N LEU A 100 -7.38 -10.90 -13.10
CA LEU A 100 -8.63 -11.64 -12.89
C LEU A 100 -8.37 -13.08 -12.48
N GLY A 101 -7.44 -13.75 -13.16
CA GLY A 101 -6.97 -15.08 -12.78
C GLY A 101 -6.44 -15.12 -11.36
N TRP A 102 -5.58 -14.16 -11.01
CA TRP A 102 -4.99 -14.04 -9.67
C TRP A 102 -6.04 -13.92 -8.57
N ILE A 103 -7.03 -13.05 -8.75
CA ILE A 103 -8.13 -12.85 -7.80
C ILE A 103 -8.91 -14.16 -7.59
N ASP A 104 -9.13 -14.92 -8.65
CA ASP A 104 -9.88 -16.18 -8.61
C ASP A 104 -9.09 -17.33 -8.01
N GLY A 105 -7.81 -17.45 -8.38
CA GLY A 105 -6.92 -18.45 -7.80
C GLY A 105 -6.75 -18.25 -6.30
N ALA A 106 -6.58 -16.99 -5.89
CA ALA A 106 -6.50 -16.64 -4.47
C ALA A 106 -7.82 -16.94 -3.73
N ALA A 107 -8.96 -16.53 -4.27
CA ALA A 107 -10.25 -16.77 -3.64
C ALA A 107 -10.60 -18.26 -3.55
N ALA A 108 -10.30 -19.05 -4.58
CA ALA A 108 -10.58 -20.48 -4.62
C ALA A 108 -9.75 -21.29 -3.61
N GLN A 109 -8.51 -20.86 -3.32
CA GLN A 109 -7.64 -21.56 -2.37
C GLN A 109 -7.68 -20.98 -0.95
N GLY A 110 -7.96 -19.67 -0.82
CA GLY A 110 -7.86 -18.92 0.44
C GLY A 110 -9.14 -18.92 1.27
N ILE A 111 -10.12 -19.76 0.96
CA ILE A 111 -11.52 -19.67 1.41
C ILE A 111 -11.67 -19.49 2.93
N SER A 112 -10.77 -20.06 3.75
CA SER A 112 -10.94 -19.98 5.21
C SER A 112 -10.44 -18.68 5.85
N ARG A 113 -9.40 -18.04 5.29
CA ARG A 113 -8.67 -16.95 5.97
C ARG A 113 -8.30 -15.76 5.09
N LEU A 114 -8.43 -15.88 3.77
CA LEU A 114 -8.38 -14.72 2.90
C LEU A 114 -9.53 -13.77 3.25
N LYS A 115 -9.20 -12.52 3.58
CA LYS A 115 -10.15 -11.46 3.90
C LYS A 115 -10.13 -10.32 2.91
N GLY A 116 -9.38 -10.43 1.82
CA GLY A 116 -9.44 -9.45 0.76
C GLY A 116 -8.20 -9.31 -0.08
N PHE A 117 -8.17 -8.22 -0.82
CA PHE A 117 -7.13 -7.89 -1.78
C PHE A 117 -6.55 -6.50 -1.54
N TYR A 118 -5.26 -6.34 -1.84
CA TYR A 118 -4.53 -5.07 -1.82
C TYR A 118 -4.07 -4.72 -3.24
N TRP A 119 -4.48 -3.58 -3.77
CA TRP A 119 -3.99 -3.10 -5.07
C TRP A 119 -2.58 -2.51 -4.91
N SER A 120 -1.57 -3.13 -5.50
CA SER A 120 -0.17 -2.80 -5.19
C SER A 120 0.46 -1.68 -6.03
N LEU A 121 -0.25 -1.12 -7.02
CA LEU A 121 0.26 0.05 -7.74
C LEU A 121 0.14 1.29 -6.86
N GLU A 122 1.27 1.81 -6.40
CA GLU A 122 1.32 2.93 -5.44
C GLU A 122 1.14 4.29 -6.10
N ASN A 123 1.25 4.37 -7.43
CA ASN A 123 1.12 5.63 -8.15
C ASN A 123 -0.28 6.27 -7.93
N ILE A 124 -0.37 7.37 -7.18
CA ILE A 124 -1.67 7.98 -6.83
C ILE A 124 -2.43 8.61 -8.02
N ARG A 125 -1.79 8.69 -9.19
CA ARG A 125 -2.29 9.35 -10.41
C ARG A 125 -2.26 8.47 -11.66
N TYR A 126 -2.24 7.14 -11.51
CA TYR A 126 -2.09 6.22 -12.63
C TYR A 126 -3.16 6.34 -13.74
N ILE A 127 -4.36 6.84 -13.46
CA ILE A 127 -5.39 7.10 -14.47
C ILE A 127 -5.11 8.42 -15.19
N GLN A 128 -4.82 9.47 -14.43
CA GLN A 128 -4.52 10.79 -15.01
C GLN A 128 -3.31 10.76 -15.95
N VAL A 129 -2.27 9.99 -15.60
CA VAL A 129 -1.07 9.85 -16.45
C VAL A 129 -1.21 8.77 -17.53
N GLY A 130 -2.38 8.12 -17.63
CA GLY A 130 -2.68 7.13 -18.67
C GLY A 130 -2.00 5.77 -18.49
N GLU A 131 -1.45 5.48 -17.32
CA GLU A 131 -0.86 4.18 -16.97
C GLU A 131 -1.94 3.09 -16.86
N LEU A 132 -3.13 3.43 -16.36
CA LEU A 132 -4.29 2.55 -16.28
C LEU A 132 -5.57 3.26 -16.70
N ARG A 133 -6.60 2.49 -17.09
CA ARG A 133 -7.95 3.01 -17.28
C ARG A 133 -8.78 2.77 -16.02
N ARG A 134 -9.70 3.69 -15.71
CA ARG A 134 -10.70 3.51 -14.65
C ARG A 134 -11.46 2.19 -14.77
N TYR A 135 -11.84 1.82 -16.00
CA TYR A 135 -12.51 0.57 -16.31
C TYR A 135 -11.78 -0.67 -15.78
N THR A 136 -10.44 -0.64 -15.74
CA THR A 136 -9.64 -1.75 -15.23
C THR A 136 -9.87 -1.96 -13.73
N ILE A 137 -9.86 -0.88 -12.93
CA ILE A 137 -10.14 -0.96 -11.48
C ILE A 137 -11.58 -1.38 -11.22
N GLU A 138 -12.53 -0.85 -12.00
CA GLU A 138 -13.93 -1.25 -11.92
C GLU A 138 -14.11 -2.75 -12.20
N THR A 139 -13.40 -3.29 -13.20
CA THR A 139 -13.45 -4.71 -13.55
C THR A 139 -12.85 -5.58 -12.44
N ILE A 140 -11.70 -5.18 -11.89
CA ILE A 140 -11.07 -5.85 -10.74
C ILE A 140 -12.00 -5.87 -9.54
N TRP A 141 -12.57 -4.71 -9.18
CA TRP A 141 -13.55 -4.61 -8.09
C TRP A 141 -14.76 -5.49 -8.33
N GLY A 142 -15.32 -5.47 -9.55
CA GLY A 142 -16.43 -6.32 -9.96
C GLY A 142 -16.14 -7.80 -9.74
N ARG A 143 -14.93 -8.26 -10.10
CA ARG A 143 -14.53 -9.65 -9.91
C ARG A 143 -14.39 -10.02 -8.42
N ILE A 144 -13.82 -9.13 -7.60
CA ILE A 144 -13.76 -9.34 -6.15
C ILE A 144 -15.19 -9.46 -5.56
N MET A 145 -16.13 -8.64 -6.03
CA MET A 145 -17.53 -8.70 -5.59
C MET A 145 -18.24 -9.98 -6.05
N GLU A 146 -17.89 -10.53 -7.21
CA GLU A 146 -18.37 -11.84 -7.66
C GLU A 146 -17.86 -12.95 -6.75
N ASN A 147 -16.56 -12.99 -6.46
CA ASN A 147 -15.99 -14.00 -5.55
C ASN A 147 -16.55 -13.88 -4.14
N ARG A 148 -16.81 -12.66 -3.66
CA ARG A 148 -17.53 -12.44 -2.39
C ARG A 148 -18.89 -13.13 -2.37
N ARG A 149 -19.65 -13.09 -3.47
CA ARG A 149 -20.96 -13.77 -3.57
C ARG A 149 -20.80 -15.28 -3.69
N GLU A 150 -19.84 -15.74 -4.48
CA GLU A 150 -19.60 -17.15 -4.74
C GLU A 150 -19.14 -17.91 -3.49
N TYR A 151 -18.19 -17.35 -2.76
CA TYR A 151 -17.59 -17.98 -1.57
C TYR A 151 -18.25 -17.56 -0.25
N GLY A 152 -19.18 -16.59 -0.28
CA GLY A 152 -19.84 -16.08 0.94
C GLY A 152 -18.93 -15.28 1.88
N GLU A 153 -17.76 -14.86 1.39
CA GLU A 153 -16.74 -14.14 2.17
C GLU A 153 -16.88 -12.62 2.05
N ASN A 154 -16.60 -11.88 3.12
CA ASN A 154 -16.66 -10.41 3.10
C ASN A 154 -15.29 -9.80 2.74
N TYR A 155 -14.85 -10.02 1.51
CA TYR A 155 -13.57 -9.50 1.02
C TYR A 155 -13.47 -7.98 1.12
N GLN A 156 -12.36 -7.51 1.70
CA GLN A 156 -11.89 -6.14 1.62
C GLN A 156 -11.16 -5.93 0.29
N PHE A 157 -11.25 -4.74 -0.27
CA PHE A 157 -10.35 -4.27 -1.31
C PHE A 157 -9.73 -2.95 -0.86
N ILE A 158 -8.42 -2.93 -0.69
CA ILE A 158 -7.71 -1.77 -0.14
C ILE A 158 -6.63 -1.27 -1.10
N TRP A 159 -6.21 -0.03 -0.90
CA TRP A 159 -5.14 0.62 -1.67
C TRP A 159 -4.29 1.51 -0.77
N ILE A 160 -2.99 1.54 -1.02
CA ILE A 160 -2.02 2.32 -0.24
C ILE A 160 -1.20 3.17 -1.23
N PRO A 161 -1.78 4.23 -1.82
CA PRO A 161 -1.07 5.07 -2.77
C PRO A 161 -0.06 6.01 -2.11
N SER A 162 1.00 6.32 -2.83
CA SER A 162 2.03 7.26 -2.39
C SER A 162 1.84 8.65 -2.99
N LEU A 163 1.84 9.69 -2.15
CA LEU A 163 1.99 11.07 -2.62
C LEU A 163 3.35 11.30 -3.28
N ARG A 164 4.34 10.44 -3.07
CA ARG A 164 5.65 10.61 -3.69
C ARG A 164 5.58 10.64 -5.22
N SER A 165 4.70 9.85 -5.84
CA SER A 165 4.52 9.86 -7.30
C SER A 165 3.92 11.17 -7.83
N LEU A 166 3.30 11.96 -6.95
CA LEU A 166 2.80 13.29 -7.22
C LEU A 166 3.85 14.37 -6.96
N LEU A 167 4.55 14.26 -5.83
CA LEU A 167 5.39 15.31 -5.26
C LEU A 167 6.82 15.31 -5.80
N LEU A 168 7.32 14.16 -6.27
CA LEU A 168 8.66 13.99 -6.84
C LEU A 168 8.62 13.67 -8.34
N ASP A 169 7.56 14.07 -9.03
CA ASP A 169 7.44 13.89 -10.48
C ASP A 169 8.40 14.85 -11.20
N ASP A 170 9.38 14.30 -11.94
CA ASP A 170 10.38 15.07 -12.70
C ASP A 170 9.75 15.93 -13.81
N ASN A 171 8.54 15.59 -14.27
CA ASN A 171 7.82 16.37 -15.27
C ASN A 171 6.96 17.48 -14.65
N ARG A 172 7.05 17.65 -13.33
CA ARG A 172 6.25 18.62 -12.60
C ARG A 172 7.14 19.58 -11.83
N TYR A 173 6.68 20.82 -11.72
CA TYR A 173 7.37 21.87 -10.99
C TYR A 173 6.35 22.62 -10.14
N PHE A 174 6.57 22.65 -8.83
CA PHE A 174 5.76 23.44 -7.90
C PHE A 174 6.49 24.75 -7.62
N SER A 175 5.78 25.88 -7.74
CA SER A 175 6.34 27.20 -7.46
C SER A 175 6.05 27.67 -6.03
N SER A 176 5.08 27.04 -5.35
CA SER A 176 4.67 27.40 -3.99
C SER A 176 4.09 26.21 -3.23
N GLU A 177 4.02 26.31 -1.90
CA GLU A 177 3.29 25.34 -1.06
C GLU A 177 1.81 25.25 -1.47
N GLN A 178 1.21 26.34 -1.93
CA GLN A 178 -0.18 26.35 -2.40
C GLN A 178 -0.36 25.46 -3.66
N ASP A 179 0.60 25.47 -4.58
CA ASP A 179 0.58 24.60 -5.76
C ASP A 179 0.60 23.11 -5.36
N VAL A 180 1.33 22.78 -4.28
CA VAL A 180 1.37 21.43 -3.71
C VAL A 180 0.01 21.03 -3.14
N LEU A 181 -0.66 21.92 -2.41
CA LEU A 181 -1.98 21.62 -1.85
C LEU A 181 -3.04 21.46 -2.96
N GLU A 182 -3.01 22.30 -4.00
CA GLU A 182 -3.89 22.17 -5.16
C GLU A 182 -3.66 20.85 -5.91
N ALA A 183 -2.40 20.45 -6.05
CA ALA A 183 -2.04 19.16 -6.63
C ALA A 183 -2.62 17.97 -5.88
N VAL A 184 -2.50 17.97 -4.55
CA VAL A 184 -3.04 16.91 -3.69
C VAL A 184 -4.56 16.87 -3.83
N ALA A 185 -5.23 18.03 -3.86
CA ALA A 185 -6.69 18.12 -3.96
C ALA A 185 -7.23 17.64 -5.31
N TYR A 186 -6.59 17.99 -6.42
CA TYR A 186 -7.20 17.89 -7.76
C TYR A 186 -6.47 16.98 -8.74
N GLU A 187 -5.21 16.62 -8.46
CA GLU A 187 -4.41 15.83 -9.39
C GLU A 187 -4.03 14.44 -8.84
N THR A 188 -4.87 13.93 -7.95
CA THR A 188 -4.88 12.54 -7.50
C THR A 188 -6.10 11.83 -8.08
N ASP A 189 -6.00 10.52 -8.28
CA ASP A 189 -7.15 9.72 -8.72
C ASP A 189 -8.11 9.37 -7.59
N VAL A 190 -7.67 9.52 -6.33
CA VAL A 190 -8.39 9.09 -5.12
C VAL A 190 -9.84 9.56 -5.11
N PRO A 191 -10.20 10.85 -5.37
CA PRO A 191 -11.61 11.27 -5.39
C PRO A 191 -12.49 10.49 -6.38
N ASN A 192 -11.90 10.00 -7.48
CA ASN A 192 -12.62 9.38 -8.59
C ASN A 192 -12.76 7.86 -8.48
N ILE A 193 -11.89 7.20 -7.70
CA ILE A 193 -11.84 5.74 -7.63
C ILE A 193 -11.86 5.17 -6.21
N ALA A 194 -11.76 5.98 -5.16
CA ALA A 194 -11.79 5.48 -3.79
C ALA A 194 -13.07 4.68 -3.49
N ASN A 195 -14.18 4.92 -4.18
CA ASN A 195 -15.43 4.18 -4.01
C ASN A 195 -15.35 2.69 -4.41
N TYR A 196 -14.33 2.28 -5.17
CA TYR A 196 -14.07 0.85 -5.45
C TYR A 196 -13.34 0.17 -4.30
N PHE A 197 -12.76 0.93 -3.36
CA PHE A 197 -12.00 0.40 -2.24
C PHE A 197 -12.79 0.50 -0.93
N ASN A 198 -12.67 -0.50 -0.07
CA ASN A 198 -13.16 -0.41 1.30
C ASN A 198 -12.37 0.64 2.10
N LYS A 199 -11.06 0.72 1.88
CA LYS A 199 -10.15 1.70 2.49
C LYS A 199 -9.04 2.10 1.54
N VAL A 200 -8.67 3.38 1.61
CA VAL A 200 -7.47 3.91 0.95
C VAL A 200 -6.59 4.55 2.02
N PHE A 201 -5.32 4.14 2.11
CA PHE A 201 -4.35 4.70 3.05
C PHE A 201 -3.29 5.46 2.29
N ILE A 202 -3.46 6.77 2.15
CA ILE A 202 -2.48 7.59 1.44
C ILE A 202 -1.18 7.62 2.25
N GLN A 203 -0.06 7.25 1.64
CA GLN A 203 1.28 7.44 2.18
C GLN A 203 1.69 8.91 1.92
N PRO A 204 1.82 9.76 2.95
CA PRO A 204 2.14 11.16 2.74
C PRO A 204 3.63 11.40 2.43
N GLY A 205 4.50 10.42 2.66
CA GLY A 205 5.94 10.47 2.36
C GLY A 205 6.77 11.41 3.25
N TYR A 206 6.19 11.96 4.32
CA TYR A 206 6.88 12.93 5.19
C TYR A 206 8.14 12.34 5.84
N TYR A 207 8.05 11.11 6.37
CA TYR A 207 9.19 10.40 6.98
C TYR A 207 10.34 10.25 5.98
N PHE A 208 10.09 9.51 4.89
CA PHE A 208 11.12 9.14 3.93
C PHE A 208 11.73 10.34 3.21
N MET A 209 10.93 11.35 2.87
CA MET A 209 11.47 12.52 2.17
C MET A 209 12.41 13.33 3.07
N ASN A 210 12.08 13.49 4.35
CA ASN A 210 12.93 14.25 5.26
C ASN A 210 14.21 13.50 5.63
N ILE A 211 14.15 12.20 5.92
CA ILE A 211 15.36 11.42 6.26
C ILE A 211 16.37 11.38 5.10
N ASN A 212 15.89 11.40 3.85
CA ASN A 212 16.74 11.41 2.66
C ASN A 212 17.12 12.81 2.17
N GLY A 213 16.70 13.87 2.88
CA GLY A 213 16.94 15.25 2.45
C GLY A 213 16.31 15.58 1.09
N GLN A 214 15.22 14.92 0.73
CA GLN A 214 14.50 15.15 -0.52
C GLN A 214 13.61 16.38 -0.39
N THR A 215 13.60 17.19 -1.44
CA THR A 215 12.65 18.29 -1.62
C THR A 215 11.57 17.88 -2.60
N ILE A 216 10.37 18.44 -2.44
CA ILE A 216 9.29 18.37 -3.44
C ILE A 216 9.80 19.00 -4.75
N SER A 217 9.33 18.52 -5.89
CA SER A 217 9.69 19.04 -7.22
C SER A 217 9.53 20.56 -7.27
N GLY A 218 10.53 21.27 -7.81
CA GLY A 218 10.60 22.73 -7.70
C GLY A 218 11.37 23.25 -6.48
N GLY A 219 11.96 22.35 -5.69
CA GLY A 219 12.85 22.70 -4.58
C GLY A 219 12.12 23.11 -3.31
N ILE A 220 10.84 22.78 -3.18
CA ILE A 220 10.03 23.12 -2.00
C ILE A 220 10.41 22.19 -0.85
N PRO A 221 10.85 22.70 0.32
CA PRO A 221 11.11 21.88 1.49
C PRO A 221 9.82 21.24 2.00
N TYR A 222 9.86 19.95 2.33
CA TYR A 222 8.70 19.27 2.93
C TYR A 222 8.64 19.55 4.44
N SER A 223 8.20 20.76 4.79
CA SER A 223 8.09 21.22 6.18
C SER A 223 6.98 20.50 6.94
N TYR A 224 7.05 20.52 8.29
CA TYR A 224 5.99 19.98 9.13
C TYR A 224 4.65 20.73 8.94
N SER A 225 4.68 22.06 8.76
CA SER A 225 3.47 22.84 8.47
C SER A 225 2.83 22.42 7.15
N LEU A 226 3.63 22.23 6.10
CA LEU A 226 3.13 21.74 4.82
C LEU A 226 2.53 20.33 4.97
N PHE A 227 3.14 19.45 5.76
CA PHE A 227 2.57 18.13 6.04
C PHE A 227 1.20 18.23 6.74
N VAL A 228 1.07 19.08 7.76
CA VAL A 228 -0.22 19.34 8.42
C VAL A 228 -1.27 19.86 7.42
N ASP A 229 -0.90 20.77 6.52
CA ASP A 229 -1.82 21.33 5.53
C ASP A 229 -2.18 20.33 4.42
N ILE A 230 -1.27 19.42 4.05
CA ILE A 230 -1.58 18.27 3.19
C ILE A 230 -2.61 17.36 3.87
N LEU A 231 -2.47 17.08 5.17
CA LEU A 231 -3.45 16.28 5.92
C LEU A 231 -4.83 16.96 5.93
N LYS A 232 -4.90 18.27 6.17
CA LYS A 232 -6.16 19.04 6.09
C LYS A 232 -6.76 18.97 4.69
N THR A 233 -5.94 19.10 3.65
CA THR A 233 -6.36 19.00 2.24
C THR A 233 -6.95 17.62 1.95
N ILE A 234 -6.28 16.54 2.36
CA ILE A 234 -6.81 15.17 2.23
C ILE A 234 -8.18 15.08 2.92
N ARG A 235 -8.31 15.58 4.15
CA ARG A 235 -9.58 15.52 4.89
C ARG A 235 -10.72 16.31 4.23
N GLN A 236 -10.39 17.43 3.60
CA GLN A 236 -11.37 18.31 2.97
C GLN A 236 -11.87 17.77 1.63
N TYR A 237 -10.98 17.19 0.81
CA TYR A 237 -11.27 16.87 -0.58
C TYR A 237 -11.44 15.37 -0.87
N MET A 238 -10.98 14.50 0.03
CA MET A 238 -11.01 13.06 -0.20
C MET A 238 -12.26 12.38 0.40
N PRO A 239 -12.73 11.27 -0.19
CA PRO A 239 -13.83 10.49 0.34
C PRO A 239 -13.60 9.97 1.76
N SER A 240 -14.69 9.67 2.49
CA SER A 240 -14.63 9.31 3.92
C SER A 240 -13.97 7.97 4.24
N ASN A 241 -13.74 7.11 3.22
CA ASN A 241 -12.99 5.87 3.35
C ASN A 241 -11.47 6.04 3.19
N VAL A 242 -11.01 7.29 3.02
CA VAL A 242 -9.59 7.63 2.96
C VAL A 242 -9.05 7.89 4.37
N SER A 243 -7.94 7.24 4.68
CA SER A 243 -7.09 7.48 5.84
C SER A 243 -5.65 7.70 5.37
N ILE A 244 -4.70 7.75 6.31
CA ILE A 244 -3.27 7.82 6.01
C ILE A 244 -2.56 6.55 6.44
N GLU A 245 -1.50 6.24 5.72
CA GLU A 245 -0.50 5.25 6.11
C GLU A 245 0.56 5.95 6.98
N MET A 246 1.05 5.26 8.01
CA MET A 246 2.03 5.76 8.97
C MET A 246 3.35 5.00 8.83
N GLU A 247 4.28 5.63 8.12
CA GLU A 247 5.54 5.00 7.73
C GLU A 247 6.57 5.04 8.86
N ALA A 248 7.23 3.91 9.07
CA ALA A 248 8.49 3.79 9.79
C ALA A 248 9.30 2.64 9.16
N ASP A 249 10.61 2.57 9.40
CA ASP A 249 11.41 1.39 9.04
C ASP A 249 12.44 1.09 10.13
N GLY A 250 13.31 0.10 9.92
CA GLY A 250 14.33 -0.27 10.90
C GLY A 250 15.23 0.89 11.34
N THR A 251 15.33 1.96 10.54
CA THR A 251 16.16 3.15 10.79
C THR A 251 15.71 3.92 12.03
N VAL A 252 14.41 3.90 12.38
CA VAL A 252 13.90 4.61 13.57
C VAL A 252 14.53 4.12 14.87
N ARG A 253 15.09 2.91 14.91
CA ARG A 253 15.73 2.34 16.10
C ARG A 253 17.18 2.78 16.28
N VAL A 254 17.79 3.38 15.24
CA VAL A 254 19.23 3.71 15.21
C VAL A 254 19.49 5.15 14.78
N ASN A 255 18.45 5.93 14.49
CA ASN A 255 18.55 7.32 14.06
C ASN A 255 17.44 8.16 14.72
N ASP A 256 17.86 9.07 15.61
CA ASP A 256 16.95 9.96 16.36
C ASP A 256 16.09 10.85 15.46
N ASP A 257 16.60 11.29 14.30
CA ASP A 257 15.82 12.12 13.39
C ASP A 257 14.76 11.29 12.66
N ALA A 258 15.08 10.06 12.29
CA ALA A 258 14.11 9.10 11.75
C ALA A 258 12.96 8.88 12.74
N GLU A 259 13.28 8.58 14.00
CA GLU A 259 12.26 8.45 15.06
C GLU A 259 11.40 9.72 15.18
N LYS A 260 12.02 10.89 15.25
CA LYS A 260 11.30 12.17 15.35
C LYS A 260 10.34 12.36 14.18
N TYR A 261 10.79 12.14 12.94
CA TYR A 261 9.93 12.29 11.76
C TYR A 261 8.77 11.29 11.76
N ALA A 262 9.00 10.04 12.16
CA ALA A 262 7.95 9.03 12.25
C ALA A 262 6.92 9.37 13.36
N CYS A 263 7.36 9.87 14.53
CA CYS A 263 6.46 10.36 15.57
C CYS A 263 5.56 11.52 15.08
N LYS A 264 6.02 12.35 14.11
CA LYS A 264 5.26 13.51 13.62
C LYS A 264 3.96 13.16 12.91
N TYR A 265 3.76 11.92 12.47
CA TYR A 265 2.46 11.49 11.91
C TYR A 265 1.33 11.60 12.92
N VAL A 266 1.60 11.31 14.20
CA VAL A 266 0.59 11.41 15.27
C VAL A 266 0.32 12.88 15.60
N ASP A 267 1.38 13.67 15.74
CA ASP A 267 1.30 15.11 16.03
C ASP A 267 0.52 15.83 14.92
N ALA A 268 0.88 15.58 13.66
CA ALA A 268 0.27 16.22 12.51
C ALA A 268 -1.22 15.88 12.39
N GLN A 269 -1.62 14.65 12.69
CA GLN A 269 -3.05 14.28 12.72
C GLN A 269 -3.80 15.01 13.83
N ARG A 270 -3.23 15.11 15.04
CA ARG A 270 -3.85 15.86 16.14
C ARG A 270 -4.00 17.33 15.80
N GLU A 271 -3.01 17.92 15.13
CA GLU A 271 -3.05 19.31 14.69
C GLU A 271 -4.02 19.56 13.53
N ALA A 272 -4.03 18.66 12.53
CA ALA A 272 -4.88 18.78 11.36
C ALA A 272 -6.36 18.48 11.67
N PHE A 273 -6.63 17.49 12.52
CA PHE A 273 -7.98 16.93 12.72
C PHE A 273 -8.52 17.10 14.14
N GLY A 274 -7.67 17.35 15.14
CA GLY A 274 -8.02 17.30 16.55
C GLY A 274 -8.05 15.89 17.15
N TYR A 275 -7.77 14.86 16.35
CA TYR A 275 -7.74 13.45 16.78
C TYR A 275 -6.83 12.62 15.86
N VAL A 276 -6.49 11.40 16.28
CA VAL A 276 -5.75 10.42 15.48
C VAL A 276 -6.75 9.55 14.73
N LEU A 277 -6.56 9.35 13.43
CA LEU A 277 -7.46 8.57 12.60
C LEU A 277 -7.59 7.13 13.17
N PRO A 278 -8.81 6.58 13.27
CA PRO A 278 -9.04 5.29 13.91
C PRO A 278 -8.58 4.08 13.07
N ASP A 279 -8.42 4.27 11.76
CA ASP A 279 -7.97 3.26 10.82
C ASP A 279 -6.54 3.59 10.39
N ARG A 280 -5.57 2.73 10.71
CA ARG A 280 -4.13 2.99 10.51
C ARG A 280 -3.46 1.81 9.83
N ALA A 281 -2.97 2.04 8.60
CA ALA A 281 -2.03 1.13 7.97
C ALA A 281 -0.62 1.53 8.40
N TYR A 282 0.18 0.56 8.80
CA TYR A 282 1.56 0.77 9.20
C TYR A 282 2.48 0.13 8.17
N TYR A 283 3.25 0.96 7.48
CA TYR A 283 4.45 0.47 6.82
C TYR A 283 5.55 0.35 7.87
N PHE A 284 6.12 -0.84 7.95
CA PHE A 284 7.33 -1.12 8.68
C PHE A 284 8.16 -2.09 7.87
N ASP A 285 9.46 -2.14 8.14
CA ASP A 285 10.35 -3.12 7.54
C ASP A 285 9.98 -4.55 7.99
N THR A 286 10.78 -5.53 7.60
CA THR A 286 10.61 -6.95 7.88
C THR A 286 10.66 -7.34 9.36
N GLU A 287 11.13 -6.45 10.25
CA GLU A 287 11.33 -6.71 11.69
C GLU A 287 10.19 -6.16 12.57
N GLU A 288 9.56 -7.04 13.36
CA GLU A 288 8.51 -6.67 14.34
C GLU A 288 8.95 -5.62 15.37
N ARG A 289 10.24 -5.63 15.73
CA ARG A 289 10.80 -4.75 16.77
C ARG A 289 10.63 -3.27 16.44
N THR A 290 10.49 -2.92 15.17
CA THR A 290 10.20 -1.56 14.73
C THR A 290 8.83 -1.09 15.24
N VAL A 291 7.82 -1.96 15.19
CA VAL A 291 6.46 -1.66 15.68
C VAL A 291 6.46 -1.41 17.18
N ASP A 292 7.09 -2.30 17.94
CA ASP A 292 7.15 -2.19 19.40
C ASP A 292 7.94 -0.95 19.83
N TYR A 293 9.02 -0.64 19.12
CA TYR A 293 9.80 0.57 19.33
C TYR A 293 8.95 1.83 19.13
N MET A 294 8.23 1.91 18.01
CA MET A 294 7.40 3.07 17.70
C MET A 294 6.23 3.24 18.68
N ARG A 295 5.57 2.14 19.09
CA ARG A 295 4.50 2.20 20.10
C ARG A 295 5.01 2.66 21.48
N THR A 296 6.26 2.35 21.80
CA THR A 296 6.89 2.75 23.06
C THR A 296 7.29 4.23 23.04
N ASN A 297 7.88 4.71 21.93
CA ASN A 297 8.47 6.05 21.85
C ASN A 297 7.53 7.13 21.28
N CYS A 298 6.51 6.75 20.50
CA CYS A 298 5.56 7.66 19.87
C CYS A 298 4.11 7.34 20.30
N PRO A 299 3.60 7.88 21.43
CA PRO A 299 2.26 7.56 21.93
C PRO A 299 1.13 7.93 20.95
N GLY A 300 0.44 6.91 20.43
CA GLY A 300 -0.63 7.04 19.44
C GLY A 300 -0.23 6.60 18.03
N TRP A 301 1.03 6.18 17.86
CA TRP A 301 1.45 5.32 16.76
C TRP A 301 0.81 3.95 16.98
#